data_AF-A0A1Y1ZBC8-F1
#
_entry.id   AF-A0A1Y1ZBC8-F1
#
_cell.length_a   1.000
_cell.length_b   1.000
_cell.length_c   1.000
_cell.angle_alpha   90.00
_cell.angle_beta   90.00
_cell.angle_gamma   90.00
#
_symmetry.space_group_name_H-M   'P 1'
#
loop_
_entity.id
_entity.type
_entity.pdbx_description
1 polymer ?
#
loop_
_entity_poly.entity_id
_entity_poly.type
_entity_poly.pdbx_seq_one_letter_code
_entity_poly.pdbx_strand_id
1 'polypeptide(L)'
;MFLQQPPIKPAIFIKPKLYLKTYNHEIVSFPKRDIAVVEGYNYNQQVNLIVNDDPEANDVKIKIMSVNGIEYFKSQGRYFMYDADGKPLFNINQTNKIIYRGEDDSRILAKIESLGLKNNIKKYTISFHNLASENEETIYMCCDKYYCSCGIFHGNDEKEIHH
;
A
#
# COMPACT_ATOMS: atom_id res chain seq x y z
N MET A 1 -55.85 27.78 33.75
CA MET A 1 -55.00 28.18 32.60
C MET A 1 -54.02 27.04 32.36
N PHE A 2 -54.30 26.15 31.41
CA PHE A 2 -53.43 24.99 31.11
C PHE A 2 -52.51 25.37 29.95
N LEU A 3 -51.20 25.33 30.18
CA LEU A 3 -50.19 25.59 29.17
C LEU A 3 -50.09 24.37 28.25
N GLN A 4 -50.50 24.52 26.99
CA GLN A 4 -50.22 23.53 25.94
C GLN A 4 -48.71 23.52 25.66
N GLN A 5 -48.07 22.37 25.81
CA GLN A 5 -46.69 22.19 25.35
C GLN A 5 -46.68 22.10 23.81
N PRO A 6 -45.71 22.74 23.14
CA PRO A 6 -45.61 22.69 21.68
C PRO A 6 -45.25 21.27 21.20
N PRO A 7 -45.71 20.86 20.01
CA PRO A 7 -45.45 19.53 19.48
C PRO A 7 -43.95 19.32 19.22
N ILE A 8 -43.41 18.23 19.75
CA ILE A 8 -42.03 17.79 19.53
C ILE A 8 -41.92 17.37 18.05
N LYS A 9 -41.14 18.11 17.26
CA LYS A 9 -40.82 17.71 15.88
C LYS A 9 -39.93 16.46 15.92
N PRO A 10 -40.22 15.42 15.12
CA PRO A 10 -39.35 14.25 15.03
C PRO A 10 -37.99 14.66 14.46
N ALA A 11 -36.92 14.29 15.16
CA ALA A 11 -35.57 14.43 14.65
C ALA A 11 -35.39 13.49 13.45
N ILE A 12 -35.23 14.04 12.25
CA ILE A 12 -34.86 13.27 11.07
C ILE A 12 -33.37 12.94 11.20
N PHE A 13 -33.06 11.74 11.65
CA PHE A 13 -31.71 11.19 11.58
C PHE A 13 -31.44 10.72 10.14
N ILE A 14 -30.82 11.58 9.35
CA ILE A 14 -30.18 11.16 8.10
C ILE A 14 -28.95 10.35 8.50
N LYS A 15 -29.05 9.01 8.50
CA LYS A 15 -27.85 8.17 8.59
C LYS A 15 -26.98 8.52 7.38
N PRO A 16 -25.72 8.99 7.56
CA PRO A 16 -24.83 9.13 6.43
C PRO A 16 -24.70 7.76 5.78
N LYS A 17 -24.94 7.71 4.47
CA LYS A 17 -24.71 6.53 3.64
C LYS A 17 -23.21 6.28 3.67
N LEU A 18 -22.74 5.43 4.58
CA LEU A 18 -21.34 5.02 4.64
C LEU A 18 -21.11 4.14 3.41
N TYR A 19 -20.56 4.72 2.34
CA TYR A 19 -20.15 3.94 1.18
C TYR A 19 -18.97 3.06 1.61
N LEU A 20 -19.23 1.77 1.71
CA LEU A 20 -18.24 0.73 1.96
C LEU A 20 -17.34 0.64 0.73
N LYS A 21 -16.12 1.19 0.79
CA LYS A 21 -15.09 0.96 -0.24
C LYS A 21 -14.12 -0.10 0.26
N THR A 22 -14.02 -1.20 -0.46
CA THR A 22 -13.02 -2.24 -0.21
C THR A 22 -12.23 -2.39 -1.51
N TYR A 23 -10.90 -2.32 -1.46
CA TYR A 23 -10.09 -2.38 -2.68
C TYR A 23 -10.07 -3.78 -3.32
N ASN A 24 -10.88 -4.70 -2.81
CA ASN A 24 -10.97 -6.09 -3.23
C ASN A 24 -11.93 -6.28 -4.42
N HIS A 25 -12.74 -5.28 -4.77
CA HIS A 25 -13.74 -5.37 -5.84
C HIS A 25 -13.40 -4.60 -7.12
N GLU A 26 -12.37 -3.76 -7.09
CA GLU A 26 -11.89 -3.08 -8.29
C GLU A 26 -10.94 -4.00 -9.07
N ILE A 27 -11.09 -4.03 -10.39
CA ILE A 27 -10.23 -4.83 -11.27
C ILE A 27 -8.83 -4.23 -11.23
N VAL A 28 -7.84 -5.03 -10.81
CA VAL A 28 -6.42 -4.68 -10.97
C VAL A 28 -6.16 -4.54 -12.47
N SER A 29 -5.93 -3.32 -12.92
CA SER A 29 -5.53 -3.03 -14.29
C SER A 29 -4.02 -2.88 -14.36
N PHE A 30 -3.45 -3.15 -15.54
CA PHE A 30 -2.04 -2.84 -15.77
C PHE A 30 -1.83 -1.33 -15.71
N PRO A 31 -0.70 -0.86 -15.15
CA PRO A 31 -0.36 0.55 -15.19
C PRO A 31 -0.28 1.03 -16.65
N LYS A 32 -0.54 2.33 -16.87
CA LYS A 32 -0.52 2.92 -18.23
C LYS A 32 0.84 2.81 -18.94
N ARG A 33 1.90 2.58 -18.17
CA ARG A 33 3.28 2.37 -18.61
C ARG A 33 3.97 1.41 -17.63
N ASP A 34 5.05 0.79 -18.09
CA ASP A 34 5.84 -0.13 -17.26
C ASP A 34 6.42 0.60 -16.04
N ILE A 35 6.43 -0.09 -14.90
CA ILE A 35 7.01 0.40 -13.64
C ILE A 35 8.14 -0.54 -13.25
N ALA A 36 9.36 -0.01 -13.16
CA ALA A 36 10.55 -0.74 -12.79
C ALA A 36 11.37 0.04 -11.76
N VAL A 37 11.53 -0.49 -10.55
CA VAL A 37 12.34 0.14 -9.49
C VAL A 37 13.65 -0.61 -9.26
N VAL A 38 13.63 -1.92 -9.46
CA VAL A 38 14.80 -2.80 -9.33
C VAL A 38 14.91 -3.64 -10.60
N GLU A 39 16.12 -3.71 -11.17
CA GLU A 39 16.41 -4.51 -12.36
C GLU A 39 16.05 -5.98 -12.15
N GLY A 40 15.34 -6.56 -13.13
CA GLY A 40 15.00 -7.98 -13.14
C GLY A 40 13.70 -8.37 -12.41
N TYR A 41 13.00 -7.41 -11.78
CA TYR A 41 11.76 -7.67 -11.02
C TYR A 41 10.52 -7.02 -11.64
N ASN A 42 10.41 -7.07 -12.98
CA ASN A 42 9.23 -6.63 -13.72
C ASN A 42 8.43 -7.85 -14.15
N TYR A 43 7.13 -7.88 -13.82
CA TYR A 43 6.24 -8.97 -14.19
C TYR A 43 5.31 -8.54 -15.32
N ASN A 44 5.38 -9.23 -16.45
CA ASN A 44 4.55 -8.96 -17.63
C ASN A 44 3.12 -9.53 -17.52
N GLN A 45 2.77 -10.08 -16.35
CA GLN A 45 1.47 -10.65 -16.05
C GLN A 45 1.10 -10.34 -14.61
N GLN A 46 -0.20 -10.35 -14.31
CA GLN A 46 -0.69 -10.20 -12.94
C GLN A 46 -0.20 -11.40 -12.09
N VAL A 47 0.39 -11.09 -10.93
CA VAL A 47 0.86 -12.10 -9.98
C VAL A 47 0.09 -11.97 -8.68
N ASN A 48 -0.49 -13.07 -8.21
CA ASN A 48 -1.09 -13.15 -6.88
C ASN A 48 -0.02 -13.59 -5.89
N LEU A 49 0.24 -12.72 -4.90
CA LEU A 49 1.25 -12.94 -3.86
C LEU A 49 0.59 -13.12 -2.49
N ILE A 50 1.17 -14.00 -1.69
CA ILE A 50 0.83 -14.29 -0.30
C ILE A 50 1.98 -13.79 0.56
N VAL A 51 1.66 -13.02 1.59
CA VAL A 51 2.59 -12.66 2.65
C VAL A 51 2.43 -13.70 3.77
N ASN A 52 3.47 -14.49 3.99
CA ASN A 52 3.56 -15.45 5.09
C ASN A 52 4.47 -14.88 6.17
N ASP A 53 3.93 -14.75 7.38
CA ASP A 53 4.66 -14.32 8.57
C ASP A 53 4.77 -15.53 9.49
N ASP A 54 5.99 -15.91 9.87
CA ASP A 54 6.25 -17.04 10.78
C ASP A 54 6.24 -16.53 12.23
N PRO A 55 5.15 -16.74 12.99
CA PRO A 55 5.02 -16.19 14.34
C PRO A 55 5.93 -16.90 15.35
N GLU A 56 6.48 -18.08 15.02
CA GLU A 56 7.36 -18.85 15.90
C GLU A 56 8.84 -18.46 15.72
N ALA A 57 9.16 -17.65 14.73
CA ALA A 57 10.51 -17.17 14.50
C ALA A 57 10.96 -16.19 15.61
N ASN A 58 12.19 -16.36 16.08
CA ASN A 58 12.82 -15.44 17.06
C ASN A 58 13.02 -14.01 16.54
N ASP A 59 12.83 -13.78 15.24
CA ASP A 59 12.90 -12.48 14.58
C ASP A 59 11.83 -12.42 13.47
N VAL A 60 11.46 -11.23 13.03
CA VAL A 60 10.46 -11.02 11.97
C VAL A 60 10.98 -11.65 10.67
N LYS A 61 10.33 -12.72 10.23
CA LYS A 61 10.64 -13.43 8.99
C LYS A 61 9.40 -13.48 8.11
N ILE A 62 9.34 -12.54 7.19
CA ILE A 62 8.29 -12.46 6.19
C ILE A 62 8.75 -13.16 4.92
N LYS A 63 7.90 -13.98 4.34
CA LYS A 63 8.06 -14.55 3.01
C LYS A 63 6.95 -14.06 2.10
N ILE A 64 7.31 -13.61 0.90
CA ILE A 64 6.36 -13.25 -0.14
C ILE A 64 6.42 -14.33 -1.21
N MET A 65 5.31 -15.03 -1.41
CA MET A 65 5.24 -16.24 -2.21
C MET A 65 4.07 -16.18 -3.20
N SER A 66 4.11 -16.95 -4.28
CA SER A 66 2.89 -17.20 -5.07
C SER A 66 1.87 -18.03 -4.29
N VAL A 67 0.63 -18.04 -4.80
CA VAL A 67 -0.41 -18.99 -4.38
C VAL A 67 -0.04 -20.47 -4.55
N ASN A 68 0.97 -20.78 -5.39
CA ASN A 68 1.47 -22.14 -5.61
C ASN A 68 2.66 -22.49 -4.70
N GLY A 69 3.01 -21.62 -3.74
CA GLY A 69 4.10 -21.86 -2.78
C GLY A 69 5.50 -21.50 -3.28
N ILE A 70 5.65 -20.97 -4.50
CA ILE A 70 6.95 -20.47 -4.99
C ILE A 70 7.31 -19.18 -4.24
N GLU A 71 8.45 -19.16 -3.56
CA GLU A 71 9.00 -18.00 -2.87
C GLU A 71 9.59 -17.00 -3.87
N TYR A 72 9.24 -15.72 -3.75
CA TYR A 72 9.84 -14.63 -4.55
C TYR A 72 10.79 -13.79 -3.71
N PHE A 73 10.35 -13.45 -2.50
CA PHE A 73 11.08 -12.56 -1.61
C PHE A 73 11.02 -13.06 -0.18
N LYS A 74 12.04 -12.72 0.60
CA LYS A 74 12.12 -13.02 2.03
C LYS A 74 12.75 -11.85 2.78
N SER A 75 12.30 -11.63 4.00
CA SER A 75 12.91 -10.65 4.89
C SER A 75 13.99 -11.28 5.76
N GLN A 76 14.99 -10.48 6.12
CA GLN A 76 15.88 -10.75 7.23
C GLN A 76 15.64 -9.65 8.28
N GLY A 77 14.95 -10.00 9.34
CA GLY A 77 14.39 -9.03 10.27
C GLY A 77 13.29 -8.19 9.60
N ARG A 78 13.01 -7.03 10.20
CA ARG A 78 11.84 -6.22 9.83
C ARG A 78 12.05 -5.33 8.59
N TYR A 79 13.30 -4.99 8.26
CA TYR A 79 13.57 -3.88 7.32
C TYR A 79 14.35 -4.26 6.08
N PHE A 80 14.91 -5.45 6.01
CA PHE A 80 15.70 -5.89 4.86
C PHE A 80 14.92 -6.90 4.05
N MET A 81 14.88 -6.70 2.74
CA MET A 81 14.23 -7.60 1.79
C MET A 81 15.26 -8.18 0.82
N TYR A 82 15.17 -9.48 0.60
CA TYR A 82 16.01 -10.26 -0.29
C TYR A 82 15.13 -11.01 -1.29
N ASP A 83 15.70 -11.42 -2.41
CA ASP A 83 15.05 -12.40 -3.25
C ASP A 83 15.16 -13.83 -2.68
N ALA A 84 14.54 -14.78 -3.35
CA ALA A 84 14.57 -16.19 -2.99
C ALA A 84 16.02 -16.74 -2.88
N ASP A 85 16.95 -16.26 -3.71
CA ASP A 85 18.36 -16.68 -3.76
C ASP A 85 19.21 -16.01 -2.66
N GLY A 86 18.64 -15.05 -1.92
CA GLY A 86 19.34 -14.33 -0.85
C GLY A 86 20.15 -13.12 -1.31
N LYS A 87 19.91 -12.62 -2.52
CA LYS A 87 20.47 -11.35 -2.98
C LYS A 87 19.69 -10.19 -2.34
N PRO A 88 20.37 -9.20 -1.74
CA PRO A 88 19.68 -8.06 -1.12
C PRO A 88 19.04 -7.17 -2.18
N LEU A 89 17.76 -6.85 -1.96
CA LEU A 89 16.96 -6.00 -2.87
C LEU A 89 16.89 -4.58 -2.37
N PHE A 90 16.41 -4.43 -1.14
CA PHE A 90 16.25 -3.13 -0.51
C PHE A 90 16.19 -3.23 1.00
N ASN A 91 16.44 -2.10 1.64
CA ASN A 91 16.18 -1.90 3.05
C ASN A 91 15.27 -0.68 3.27
N ILE A 92 14.56 -0.66 4.40
CA ILE A 92 13.62 0.40 4.75
C ILE A 92 14.11 1.11 6.01
N ASN A 93 14.41 2.39 5.89
CA ASN A 93 14.67 3.23 7.04
C ASN A 93 13.34 3.82 7.55
N GLN A 94 12.88 3.33 8.70
CA GLN A 94 11.58 3.74 9.26
C GLN A 94 11.52 5.21 9.67
N THR A 95 12.64 5.80 10.07
CA THR A 95 12.67 7.15 10.64
C THR A 95 12.39 8.19 9.57
N ASN A 96 13.05 8.07 8.41
CA ASN A 96 12.87 8.99 7.28
C ASN A 96 11.93 8.43 6.20
N LYS A 97 11.45 7.19 6.36
CA LYS A 97 10.55 6.49 5.42
C LYS A 97 11.15 6.40 4.00
N ILE A 98 12.46 6.16 3.93
CA ILE A 98 13.20 5.98 2.68
C ILE A 98 13.46 4.49 2.47
N ILE A 99 13.32 4.06 1.22
CA ILE A 99 13.72 2.73 0.76
C ILE A 99 15.05 2.88 0.02
N TYR A 100 16.07 2.13 0.43
CA TYR A 100 17.40 2.12 -0.19
C TYR A 100 17.66 0.81 -0.93
N ARG A 101 18.54 0.82 -1.93
CA ARG A 101 18.93 -0.37 -2.70
C ARG A 101 19.92 -1.21 -1.89
N GLY A 102 19.67 -2.51 -1.83
CA GLY A 102 20.54 -3.45 -1.10
C GLY A 102 20.48 -3.27 0.42
N GLU A 103 21.60 -3.48 1.10
CA GLU A 103 21.71 -3.44 2.56
C GLU A 103 22.19 -2.10 3.12
N ASP A 104 22.72 -1.21 2.26
CA ASP A 104 23.26 0.08 2.67
C ASP A 104 22.30 1.24 2.35
N ASP A 105 22.56 2.38 2.99
CA ASP A 105 21.77 3.61 2.82
C ASP A 105 22.33 4.51 1.69
N SER A 106 23.12 3.96 0.76
CA SER A 106 23.87 4.77 -0.23
C SER A 106 23.02 5.22 -1.42
N ARG A 107 22.07 4.37 -1.85
CA ARG A 107 21.27 4.62 -3.06
C ARG A 107 19.78 4.53 -2.74
N ILE A 108 19.09 5.65 -2.87
CA ILE A 108 17.63 5.72 -2.68
C ILE A 108 16.91 5.04 -3.85
N LEU A 109 15.96 4.16 -3.54
CA LEU A 109 15.00 3.59 -4.49
C LEU A 109 13.67 4.34 -4.47
N ALA A 110 13.17 4.66 -3.27
CA ALA A 110 11.90 5.34 -3.12
C ALA A 110 11.81 6.13 -1.82
N LYS A 111 10.91 7.13 -1.79
CA LYS A 111 10.55 7.91 -0.61
C LYS A 111 9.06 7.76 -0.35
N ILE A 112 8.69 7.47 0.89
CA ILE A 112 7.30 7.30 1.31
C ILE A 112 6.87 8.50 2.14
N GLU A 113 5.85 9.22 1.71
CA GLU A 113 5.24 10.31 2.47
C GLU A 113 3.85 9.89 2.94
N SER A 114 3.46 10.29 4.15
CA SER A 114 2.11 10.03 4.65
C SER A 114 1.23 11.25 4.41
N LEU A 115 0.09 11.05 3.77
CA LEU A 115 -0.92 12.08 3.53
C LEU A 115 -1.96 12.15 4.67
N GLY A 116 -1.70 11.48 5.79
CA GLY A 116 -2.57 11.43 6.96
C GLY A 116 -3.63 10.33 6.93
N LEU A 117 -4.61 10.47 7.82
CA LEU A 117 -5.72 9.53 8.03
C LEU A 117 -7.04 10.26 7.74
N LYS A 118 -7.83 9.75 6.79
CA LYS A 118 -9.18 10.28 6.49
C LYS A 118 -10.15 9.12 6.39
N ASN A 119 -11.27 9.19 7.10
CA ASN A 119 -12.29 8.13 7.13
C ASN A 119 -11.71 6.73 7.40
N ASN A 120 -10.76 6.63 8.33
CA ASN A 120 -10.03 5.40 8.68
C ASN A 120 -9.13 4.80 7.59
N ILE A 121 -8.97 5.50 6.46
CA ILE A 121 -8.04 5.13 5.39
C ILE A 121 -6.75 5.91 5.58
N LYS A 122 -5.64 5.20 5.78
CA LYS A 122 -4.30 5.79 5.75
C LYS A 122 -3.86 5.96 4.32
N LYS A 123 -3.30 7.12 3.99
CA LYS A 123 -2.87 7.44 2.63
C LYS A 123 -1.37 7.72 2.59
N TYR A 124 -0.75 7.26 1.52
CA TYR A 124 0.68 7.44 1.26
C TYR A 124 0.93 7.81 -0.20
N THR A 125 1.97 8.58 -0.43
CA THR A 125 2.62 8.72 -1.74
C THR A 125 3.96 8.02 -1.67
N ILE A 126 4.31 7.31 -2.75
CA ILE A 126 5.63 6.71 -2.92
C ILE A 126 6.22 7.29 -4.19
N SER A 127 7.31 8.04 -4.05
CA SER A 127 8.04 8.64 -5.17
C SER A 127 9.34 7.88 -5.43
N PHE A 128 9.62 7.59 -6.70
CA PHE A 128 10.75 6.76 -7.13
C PHE A 128 11.19 7.10 -8.55
N HIS A 129 12.45 6.78 -8.86
CA HIS A 129 12.95 6.83 -10.24
C HIS A 129 12.54 5.55 -10.98
N ASN A 130 11.69 5.69 -12.02
CA ASN A 130 11.27 4.56 -12.83
C ASN A 130 12.31 4.22 -13.90
N LEU A 131 12.95 3.06 -13.78
CA LEU A 131 13.97 2.57 -14.70
C LEU A 131 13.43 2.31 -16.12
N ALA A 132 12.13 2.06 -16.28
CA ALA A 132 11.53 1.83 -17.59
C ALA A 132 11.28 3.12 -18.37
N SER A 133 10.99 4.23 -17.69
CA SER A 133 10.69 5.52 -18.30
C SER A 133 11.81 6.54 -18.14
N GLU A 134 12.83 6.25 -17.32
CA GLU A 134 13.91 7.16 -16.91
C GLU A 134 13.43 8.45 -16.24
N ASN A 135 12.21 8.46 -15.69
CA ASN A 135 11.60 9.61 -15.04
C ASN A 135 11.29 9.34 -13.57
N GLU A 136 11.23 10.41 -12.77
CA GLU A 136 10.62 10.35 -11.44
C GLU A 136 9.11 10.16 -11.56
N GLU A 137 8.59 9.20 -10.81
CA GLU A 137 7.18 8.87 -10.77
C GLU A 137 6.67 8.75 -9.33
N THR A 138 5.37 8.97 -9.17
CA THR A 138 4.69 8.84 -7.89
C THR A 138 3.51 7.88 -8.04
N ILE A 139 3.39 6.96 -7.09
CA ILE A 139 2.20 6.13 -6.90
C ILE A 139 1.52 6.51 -5.59
N TYR A 140 0.22 6.30 -5.53
CA TYR A 140 -0.59 6.52 -4.34
C TYR A 140 -0.96 5.18 -3.73
N MET A 141 -0.89 5.09 -2.41
CA MET A 141 -1.32 3.91 -1.66
C MET A 141 -2.38 4.30 -0.64
N CYS A 142 -3.50 3.59 -0.66
CA CYS A 142 -4.58 3.74 0.32
C CYS A 142 -4.71 2.44 1.12
N CYS A 143 -4.63 2.52 2.44
CA CYS A 143 -4.73 1.38 3.34
C CYS A 143 -5.92 1.55 4.27
N ASP A 144 -6.95 0.74 4.10
CA ASP A 144 -8.08 0.65 5.03
C ASP A 144 -7.77 -0.38 6.11
N LYS A 145 -7.65 0.12 7.36
CA LYS A 145 -7.33 -0.74 8.51
C LYS A 145 -8.49 -1.64 8.93
N TYR A 146 -9.75 -1.21 8.74
CA TYR A 146 -10.92 -1.97 9.18
C TYR A 146 -11.20 -3.18 8.29
N TYR A 147 -11.02 -3.02 6.98
CA TYR A 147 -11.31 -4.06 6.00
C TYR A 147 -10.07 -4.84 5.55
N CYS A 148 -8.90 -4.55 6.15
CA CYS A 148 -7.62 -5.15 5.78
C CYS A 148 -7.36 -5.11 4.27
N SER A 149 -7.74 -4.00 3.63
CA SER A 149 -7.63 -3.84 2.17
C SER A 149 -6.74 -2.66 1.86
N CYS A 150 -5.88 -2.83 0.85
CA CYS A 150 -5.01 -1.77 0.35
C CYS A 150 -5.10 -1.68 -1.17
N GLY A 151 -5.05 -0.47 -1.70
CA GLY A 151 -4.96 -0.20 -3.14
C GLY A 151 -3.70 0.59 -3.46
N ILE A 152 -3.08 0.31 -4.60
CA ILE A 152 -1.95 1.07 -5.17
C ILE A 152 -2.41 1.62 -6.52
N PHE A 153 -2.22 2.91 -6.73
CA PHE A 153 -2.74 3.66 -7.87
C PHE A 153 -1.60 4.40 -8.57
N HIS A 154 -1.61 4.40 -9.89
CA HIS A 154 -0.58 4.99 -10.72
C HIS A 154 -1.10 6.19 -11.49
N GLY A 155 -0.56 7.38 -11.20
CA GLY A 155 -0.96 8.65 -11.81
C GLY A 155 -1.59 9.64 -10.82
N ASN A 156 -1.85 10.86 -11.31
CA ASN A 156 -2.32 12.00 -10.52
C ASN A 156 -3.84 12.19 -10.53
N ASP A 157 -4.61 11.18 -10.92
CA ASP A 157 -6.06 11.34 -11.00
C ASP A 157 -6.62 11.47 -9.58
N GLU A 158 -6.79 12.71 -9.10
CA GLU A 158 -7.43 13.06 -7.82
C GLU A 158 -8.77 12.33 -7.61
N LYS A 159 -9.41 11.94 -8.71
CA LYS A 159 -10.60 11.10 -8.73
C LYS A 159 -10.36 9.74 -8.05
N GLU A 160 -9.26 9.04 -8.32
CA GLU A 160 -8.94 7.75 -7.68
C GLU A 160 -8.64 7.90 -6.18
N ILE A 161 -8.14 9.08 -5.78
CA ILE A 161 -7.82 9.41 -4.38
C ILE A 161 -9.09 9.78 -3.59
N HIS A 162 -10.14 10.26 -4.25
CA HIS A 162 -11.39 10.74 -3.63
C HIS A 162 -12.63 9.87 -3.85
N HIS A 163 -12.58 8.90 -4.76
CA HIS A 163 -13.56 7.82 -4.85
C HIS A 163 -13.34 6.78 -3.76
#